data_AF-A1ZMU3-F1
#
_entry.id   AF-A1ZMU3-F1
#
_cell.length_a   1.000
_cell.length_b   1.000
_cell.length_c   1.000
_cell.angle_alpha   90.00
_cell.angle_beta   90.00
_cell.angle_gamma   90.00
#
_symmetry.space_group_name_H-M   'P 1'
#
loop_
_entity.id
_entity.type
_entity.pdbx_description
1 polymer ?
#
loop_
_entity_poly.entity_id
_entity_poly.type
_entity_poly.pdbx_seq_one_letter_code
_entity_poly.pdbx_strand_id
1 'polypeptide(L)'
;MYAQSPKGLVSFFKDGKEIKLQDDFKIYIVLQDSLKTTVIKPVVKNNSFFIPNFKEGQKGMLVFKYRKYLIGFTQRVDMKQDIAYDFGIDYKPFDKKFTNGEKLKKVRRIVYLSWPYSKSRVRIELKKTKKYRRKILKLIE
;
A
#
# COMPACT_ATOMS: atom_id res chain seq x y z
N MET A 1 16.58 26.44 3.28
CA MET A 1 15.17 26.16 3.62
C MET A 1 14.97 24.66 3.64
N TYR A 2 14.59 24.06 4.78
CA TYR A 2 14.21 22.65 4.81
C TYR A 2 12.82 22.52 4.18
N ALA A 3 12.71 21.85 3.03
CA ALA A 3 11.43 21.53 2.43
C ALA A 3 10.59 20.74 3.46
N GLN A 4 9.39 21.22 3.75
CA GLN A 4 8.47 20.51 4.65
C GLN A 4 8.26 19.11 4.09
N SER A 5 8.42 18.08 4.95
CA SER A 5 8.08 16.72 4.54
C SER A 5 6.62 16.69 4.13
N PRO A 6 6.32 16.14 2.96
CA PRO A 6 4.96 16.15 2.45
C PRO A 6 4.03 15.28 3.27
N LYS A 7 2.74 15.55 3.11
CA LYS A 7 1.69 14.85 3.84
C LYS A 7 1.02 13.82 2.93
N GLY A 8 1.14 12.56 3.32
CA GLY A 8 0.36 11.47 2.72
C GLY A 8 -1.02 11.37 3.36
N LEU A 9 -2.07 11.32 2.56
CA LEU A 9 -3.41 10.91 3.02
C LEU A 9 -3.59 9.41 2.77
N VAL A 10 -4.40 8.74 3.58
CA VAL A 10 -4.59 7.29 3.45
C VAL A 10 -6.01 6.86 3.77
N SER A 11 -6.54 5.96 2.94
CA SER A 11 -7.86 5.36 3.11
C SER A 11 -7.78 3.84 2.86
N PHE A 12 -8.69 3.09 3.47
CA PHE A 12 -8.78 1.64 3.30
C PHE A 12 -10.12 1.23 2.73
N PHE A 13 -10.10 0.42 1.68
CA PHE A 13 -11.29 -0.15 1.07
C PHE A 13 -11.31 -1.68 1.16
N LYS A 14 -12.46 -2.25 1.48
CA LYS A 14 -12.70 -3.68 1.48
C LYS A 14 -13.99 -3.98 0.73
N ASP A 15 -13.88 -4.84 -0.29
CA ASP A 15 -15.02 -5.30 -1.10
C ASP A 15 -15.88 -4.11 -1.59
N GLY A 16 -15.22 -3.08 -2.12
CA GLY A 16 -15.84 -1.85 -2.65
C GLY A 16 -16.28 -0.81 -1.61
N LYS A 17 -16.16 -1.08 -0.31
CA LYS A 17 -16.59 -0.16 0.76
C LYS A 17 -15.41 0.43 1.51
N GLU A 18 -15.47 1.72 1.81
CA GLU A 18 -14.49 2.36 2.68
C GLU A 18 -14.63 1.85 4.12
N ILE A 19 -13.51 1.58 4.76
CA ILE A 19 -13.41 1.10 6.13
C ILE A 19 -12.70 2.18 6.94
N LYS A 20 -13.34 2.61 8.04
CA LYS A 20 -12.77 3.59 8.95
C LYS A 20 -11.49 3.04 9.60
N LEU A 21 -10.38 3.75 9.39
CA LEU A 21 -9.11 3.46 10.04
C LEU A 21 -9.20 3.81 11.54
N GLN A 22 -8.58 2.98 12.38
CA GLN A 22 -8.49 3.12 13.84
C GLN A 22 -7.02 2.93 14.27
N ASP A 23 -6.74 2.93 15.57
CA ASP A 23 -5.38 2.88 16.15
C ASP A 23 -4.57 1.62 15.79
N ASP A 24 -5.22 0.58 15.26
CA ASP A 24 -4.62 -0.66 14.78
C ASP A 24 -4.07 -0.57 13.34
N PHE A 25 -4.21 0.58 12.69
CA PHE A 25 -3.65 0.85 11.39
C PHE A 25 -2.17 1.26 11.48
N LYS A 26 -1.33 0.62 10.67
CA LYS A 26 0.12 0.86 10.61
C LYS A 26 0.58 0.98 9.17
N ILE A 27 1.46 1.94 8.93
CA ILE A 27 2.20 2.08 7.68
C ILE A 27 3.66 1.72 7.96
N TYR A 28 4.28 1.02 7.01
CA TYR A 28 5.72 0.79 7.00
C TYR A 28 6.26 1.22 5.65
N ILE A 29 7.40 1.90 5.70
CA ILE A 29 8.15 2.31 4.53
C ILE A 29 9.45 1.52 4.58
N VAL A 30 9.57 0.56 3.67
CA VAL A 30 10.72 -0.33 3.58
C VAL A 30 11.62 0.15 2.46
N LEU A 31 12.83 0.57 2.81
CA LEU A 31 13.87 1.00 1.88
C LEU A 31 14.93 -0.09 1.79
N GLN A 32 15.19 -0.57 0.58
CA GLN A 32 16.20 -1.59 0.34
C GLN A 32 17.31 -0.98 -0.50
N ASP A 33 18.49 -0.84 0.09
CA ASP A 33 19.73 -0.60 -0.66
C ASP A 33 20.49 -1.92 -0.85
N SER A 34 21.64 -1.88 -1.51
CA SER A 34 22.43 -3.09 -1.84
C SER A 34 22.97 -3.83 -0.61
N LEU A 35 23.00 -3.20 0.57
CA LEU A 35 23.68 -3.71 1.77
C LEU A 35 22.77 -3.79 3.00
N LYS A 36 21.67 -3.03 3.03
CA LYS A 36 20.80 -2.83 4.20
C LYS A 36 19.34 -2.65 3.79
N THR A 37 18.47 -3.18 4.63
CA THR A 37 17.04 -2.85 4.63
C THR A 37 16.74 -1.93 5.80
N THR A 38 16.18 -0.77 5.52
CA THR A 38 15.71 0.20 6.52
C THR A 38 14.19 0.21 6.56
N VAL A 39 13.60 0.13 7.76
CA VAL A 39 12.15 0.13 7.95
C VAL A 39 11.74 1.34 8.78
N ILE A 40 10.99 2.25 8.17
CA ILE A 40 10.46 3.45 8.83
C ILE A 40 8.98 3.20 9.16
N LYS A 41 8.57 3.53 10.39
CA LYS A 41 7.21 3.37 10.89
C LYS A 41 6.63 4.76 11.18
N PRO A 42 6.09 5.46 10.17
CA PRO A 42 5.53 6.79 10.38
C PRO A 42 4.33 6.73 11.33
N VAL A 43 4.17 7.78 12.12
CA VAL A 43 2.99 7.95 12.98
C VAL A 43 1.82 8.38 12.10
N VAL A 44 0.71 7.66 12.19
CA VAL A 44 -0.53 8.01 11.49
C VAL A 44 -1.44 8.80 12.44
N LYS A 45 -1.89 9.98 12.01
CA LYS A 45 -2.87 10.81 12.72
C LYS A 45 -3.90 11.33 11.73
N ASN A 46 -5.19 11.23 12.07
CA ASN A 46 -6.30 11.72 11.23
C ASN A 46 -6.17 11.27 9.77
N ASN A 47 -5.96 9.96 9.55
CA ASN A 47 -5.80 9.35 8.22
C ASN A 47 -4.68 9.99 7.38
N SER A 48 -3.64 10.48 8.05
CA SER A 48 -2.50 11.11 7.40
C SER A 48 -1.19 10.78 8.09
N PHE A 49 -0.10 10.87 7.34
CA PHE A 49 1.24 10.59 7.83
C PHE A 49 2.27 11.41 7.05
N PHE A 50 3.42 11.65 7.66
CA PHE A 50 4.54 12.28 6.97
C PHE A 50 5.32 11.24 6.18
N ILE A 51 5.56 11.56 4.92
CA ILE A 51 6.38 10.73 4.05
C ILE A 51 7.82 11.27 4.13
N PRO A 52 8.80 10.43 4.48
CA PRO A 52 10.19 10.85 4.52
C PRO A 52 10.66 11.23 3.11
N ASN A 53 11.65 12.12 3.03
CA ASN A 53 12.28 12.45 1.77
C ASN A 53 13.13 11.27 1.28
N PHE A 54 12.90 10.84 0.05
CA PHE A 54 13.64 9.75 -0.57
C PHE A 54 14.65 10.29 -1.57
N LYS A 55 15.73 9.54 -1.78
CA LYS A 55 16.65 9.83 -2.89
C LYS A 55 16.00 9.39 -4.20
N GLU A 56 16.14 10.18 -5.25
CA GLU A 56 15.66 9.85 -6.58
C GLU A 56 16.18 8.46 -7.01
N GLY A 57 15.30 7.65 -7.63
CA GLY A 57 15.64 6.29 -8.05
C GLY A 57 15.77 5.24 -6.93
N GLN A 58 15.63 5.63 -5.65
CA GLN A 58 15.64 4.67 -4.53
C GLN A 58 14.44 3.72 -4.64
N LYS A 59 14.68 2.41 -4.51
CA LYS A 59 13.60 1.42 -4.45
C LYS A 59 12.99 1.40 -3.05
N GLY A 60 11.68 1.55 -2.99
CA GLY A 60 10.92 1.51 -1.75
C GLY A 60 9.72 0.59 -1.85
N MET A 61 9.25 0.17 -0.70
CA MET A 61 8.01 -0.57 -0.57
C MET A 61 7.17 0.07 0.52
N LEU A 62 5.95 0.49 0.13
CA LEU A 62 4.92 0.90 1.07
C LEU A 62 4.14 -0.32 1.50
N VAL A 63 4.04 -0.51 2.81
CA VAL A 63 3.27 -1.59 3.43
C VAL A 63 2.18 -0.99 4.29
N PHE A 64 0.94 -1.35 3.99
CA PHE A 64 -0.24 -0.98 4.75
C PHE A 64 -0.72 -2.20 5.55
N LYS A 65 -0.83 -2.06 6.87
CA LYS A 65 -1.30 -3.10 7.80
C LYS A 65 -2.49 -2.58 8.59
N TYR A 66 -3.61 -3.30 8.53
CA TYR A 66 -4.81 -3.02 9.32
C TYR A 66 -5.35 -4.34 9.86
N ARG A 67 -5.28 -4.57 11.17
CA ARG A 67 -5.62 -5.87 11.79
C ARG A 67 -4.89 -7.03 11.09
N LYS A 68 -5.65 -7.98 10.53
CA LYS A 68 -5.15 -9.11 9.74
C LYS A 68 -4.86 -8.76 8.27
N TYR A 69 -5.27 -7.61 7.78
CA TYR A 69 -5.06 -7.18 6.41
C TYR A 69 -3.65 -6.61 6.25
N LEU A 70 -2.99 -7.01 5.17
CA LEU A 70 -1.61 -6.65 4.89
C LEU A 70 -1.42 -6.59 3.38
N ILE A 71 -0.97 -5.43 2.92
CA ILE A 71 -0.72 -5.13 1.52
C ILE A 71 0.63 -4.44 1.42
N GLY A 72 1.41 -4.81 0.40
CA GLY A 72 2.69 -4.20 0.13
C GLY A 72 2.86 -3.93 -1.37
N PHE A 73 3.22 -2.70 -1.69
CA PHE A 73 3.49 -2.23 -3.05
C PHE A 73 4.93 -1.78 -3.16
N THR A 74 5.70 -2.48 -3.99
CA THR A 74 7.06 -2.08 -4.35
C THR A 74 6.97 -1.11 -5.52
N GLN A 75 7.50 0.09 -5.36
CA GLN A 75 7.61 1.08 -6.42
C GLN A 75 8.98 1.78 -6.33
N ARG A 76 9.49 2.27 -7.47
CA ARG A 76 10.59 3.24 -7.42
C ARG A 76 10.04 4.51 -6.79
N VAL A 77 10.73 5.04 -5.79
CA VAL A 77 10.23 6.16 -5.03
C VAL A 77 10.56 7.46 -5.76
N ASP A 78 9.94 7.66 -6.92
CA ASP A 78 9.99 8.92 -7.69
C ASP A 78 8.75 9.78 -7.43
N MET A 79 8.09 9.55 -6.29
CA MET A 79 6.75 10.08 -6.08
C MET A 79 6.81 11.55 -5.70
N LYS A 80 6.18 12.40 -6.53
CA LYS A 80 5.58 13.66 -6.07
C LYS A 80 4.88 13.39 -4.75
N GLN A 81 5.10 14.27 -3.81
CA GLN A 81 5.16 13.90 -2.42
C GLN A 81 3.82 14.17 -1.71
N ASP A 82 2.95 15.03 -2.27
CA ASP A 82 1.56 15.24 -1.86
C ASP A 82 0.61 14.25 -2.55
N ILE A 83 0.38 13.12 -1.89
CA ILE A 83 -0.39 12.01 -2.47
C ILE A 83 -1.40 11.46 -1.46
N ALA A 84 -2.63 11.22 -1.92
CA ALA A 84 -3.53 10.31 -1.23
C ALA A 84 -3.30 8.86 -1.71
N TYR A 85 -3.27 7.94 -0.75
CA TYR A 85 -3.10 6.52 -0.97
C TYR A 85 -4.38 5.80 -0.62
N ASP A 86 -5.12 5.37 -1.63
CA ASP A 86 -6.29 4.52 -1.45
C ASP A 86 -5.86 3.08 -1.63
N PHE A 87 -5.72 2.34 -0.53
CA PHE A 87 -5.38 0.92 -0.61
C PHE A 87 -6.61 0.08 -0.34
N GLY A 88 -6.70 -1.08 -1.00
CA GLY A 88 -7.87 -1.94 -0.80
C GLY A 88 -7.69 -3.40 -1.15
N ILE A 89 -8.66 -4.18 -0.71
CA ILE A 89 -8.73 -5.63 -0.88
C ILE A 89 -10.10 -6.02 -1.39
N ASP A 90 -10.12 -6.92 -2.36
CA ASP A 90 -11.33 -7.49 -2.91
C ASP A 90 -11.26 -9.03 -2.91
N TYR A 91 -12.31 -9.66 -2.36
CA TYR A 91 -12.47 -11.12 -2.31
C TYR A 91 -13.50 -11.59 -3.35
N LYS A 92 -13.63 -12.91 -3.54
CA LYS A 92 -14.62 -13.45 -4.48
C LYS A 92 -16.05 -13.29 -3.95
N PRO A 93 -17.04 -12.99 -4.82
CA PRO A 93 -16.89 -12.57 -6.22
C PRO A 93 -16.29 -11.16 -6.30
N PHE A 94 -15.34 -10.97 -7.23
CA PHE A 94 -14.63 -9.71 -7.35
C PHE A 94 -15.49 -8.62 -8.00
N ASP A 95 -15.27 -7.37 -7.60
CA ASP A 95 -15.85 -6.21 -8.27
C ASP A 95 -15.35 -6.14 -9.73
N LYS A 96 -16.28 -5.94 -10.67
CA LYS A 96 -15.99 -5.80 -12.11
C LYS A 96 -14.94 -4.73 -12.40
N LYS A 97 -14.89 -3.68 -11.58
CA LYS A 97 -13.90 -2.59 -11.65
C LYS A 97 -12.47 -3.09 -11.46
N PHE A 98 -12.26 -4.16 -10.68
CA PHE A 98 -10.93 -4.72 -10.44
C PHE A 98 -10.57 -5.84 -11.39
N THR A 99 -11.57 -6.48 -12.01
CA THR A 99 -11.35 -7.55 -13.00
C THR A 99 -11.39 -7.05 -14.44
N ASN A 100 -11.81 -5.81 -14.70
CA ASN A 100 -12.14 -5.32 -16.05
C ASN A 100 -13.12 -6.26 -16.78
N GLY A 101 -14.05 -6.87 -16.04
CA GLY A 101 -15.00 -7.84 -16.57
C GLY A 101 -14.46 -9.26 -16.77
N GLU A 102 -13.17 -9.51 -16.52
CA GLU A 102 -12.56 -10.83 -16.70
C GLU A 102 -12.93 -11.83 -15.59
N LYS A 103 -13.03 -13.11 -15.96
CA LYS A 103 -13.18 -14.21 -15.00
C LYS A 103 -11.81 -14.66 -14.48
N LEU A 104 -11.41 -14.17 -13.30
CA LEU A 104 -10.13 -14.53 -12.67
C LEU A 104 -10.17 -15.92 -11.99
N LYS A 105 -9.86 -16.96 -12.76
CA LYS A 105 -9.71 -18.34 -12.24
C LYS A 105 -8.48 -18.45 -11.33
N LYS A 106 -8.60 -19.18 -10.21
CA LYS A 106 -7.53 -19.41 -9.21
C LYS A 106 -7.06 -18.20 -8.38
N VAL A 107 -7.41 -16.97 -8.76
CA VAL A 107 -7.20 -15.78 -7.91
C VAL A 107 -8.11 -15.88 -6.69
N ARG A 108 -7.57 -15.60 -5.50
CA ARG A 108 -8.32 -15.65 -4.23
C ARG A 108 -8.61 -14.28 -3.66
N ARG A 109 -7.81 -13.29 -4.06
CA ARG A 109 -7.84 -11.92 -3.54
C ARG A 109 -7.18 -10.98 -4.54
N ILE A 110 -7.77 -9.83 -4.76
CA ILE A 110 -7.12 -8.70 -5.43
C ILE A 110 -6.73 -7.70 -4.35
N VAL A 111 -5.55 -7.11 -4.48
CA VAL A 111 -5.16 -5.94 -3.69
C VAL A 111 -4.82 -4.81 -4.63
N TYR A 112 -5.16 -3.58 -4.26
CA TYR A 112 -4.92 -2.43 -5.12
C TYR A 112 -4.49 -1.19 -4.33
N LEU A 113 -3.81 -0.30 -5.04
CA LEU A 113 -3.45 1.04 -4.62
C LEU A 113 -3.87 2.02 -5.72
N SER A 114 -4.50 3.12 -5.36
CA SER A 114 -4.76 4.22 -6.28
C SER A 114 -4.33 5.56 -5.72
N TRP A 115 -4.15 6.49 -6.64
CA TRP A 115 -3.79 7.89 -6.39
C TRP A 115 -4.96 8.78 -6.78
N PRO A 116 -5.25 9.86 -6.04
CA PRO A 116 -6.43 10.70 -6.28
C PRO A 116 -6.37 11.42 -7.63
N TYR A 117 -5.17 11.81 -8.07
CA TYR A 117 -4.97 12.55 -9.32
C TYR A 117 -4.89 11.67 -10.56
N SER A 118 -4.76 10.34 -10.38
CA SER A 118 -4.71 9.40 -11.49
C SER A 118 -5.87 8.42 -11.38
N LYS A 119 -6.67 8.29 -12.45
CA LYS A 119 -7.58 7.14 -12.55
C LYS A 119 -6.84 5.79 -12.58
N SER A 120 -5.51 5.83 -12.72
CA SER A 120 -4.60 4.70 -12.68
C SER A 120 -4.58 4.03 -11.31
N ARG A 121 -4.63 2.69 -11.33
CA ARG A 121 -4.49 1.86 -10.14
C ARG A 121 -3.40 0.82 -10.37
N VAL A 122 -2.60 0.57 -9.34
CA VAL A 122 -1.76 -0.63 -9.32
C VAL A 122 -2.55 -1.74 -8.65
N ARG A 123 -2.78 -2.84 -9.38
CA ARG A 123 -3.46 -4.04 -8.86
C ARG A 123 -2.49 -5.22 -8.79
N ILE A 124 -2.65 -6.06 -7.78
CA ILE A 124 -1.92 -7.33 -7.63
C ILE A 124 -2.94 -8.44 -7.42
N GLU A 125 -2.92 -9.44 -8.30
CA GLU A 125 -3.75 -10.63 -8.21
C GLU A 125 -3.06 -11.72 -7.39
N LEU A 126 -3.69 -12.13 -6.29
CA LEU A 126 -3.08 -13.07 -5.35
C LEU A 126 -3.73 -14.44 -5.43
N LYS A 127 -2.96 -15.40 -5.94
CA LYS A 127 -3.28 -16.85 -5.92
C LYS A 127 -2.88 -17.51 -4.60
N LYS A 128 -1.75 -17.10 -4.01
CA LYS A 128 -1.17 -17.65 -2.76
C LYS A 128 -1.08 -16.59 -1.65
N THR A 129 -2.22 -16.24 -1.04
CA THR A 129 -2.32 -15.17 -0.03
C THR A 129 -1.41 -15.37 1.19
N LYS A 130 -1.29 -16.60 1.71
CA LYS A 130 -0.40 -16.92 2.85
C LYS A 130 1.07 -16.67 2.52
N LYS A 131 1.56 -17.08 1.34
CA LYS A 131 2.95 -16.87 0.91
C LYS A 131 3.26 -15.38 0.77
N TYR A 132 2.35 -14.63 0.16
CA TYR A 132 2.46 -13.18 0.03
C TYR A 132 2.54 -12.49 1.41
N ARG A 133 1.64 -12.86 2.34
CA ARG A 133 1.67 -12.35 3.72
C ARG A 133 3.01 -12.62 4.40
N ARG A 134 3.50 -13.86 4.36
CA ARG A 134 4.80 -14.23 4.96
C ARG A 134 5.97 -13.42 4.38
N LYS A 135 5.98 -13.20 3.07
CA LYS A 135 7.02 -12.38 2.40
C LYS A 135 7.04 -10.95 2.95
N ILE A 136 5.87 -10.34 3.13
CA ILE A 136 5.80 -8.96 3.65
C ILE A 136 6.19 -8.93 5.13
N LEU A 137 5.69 -9.85 5.96
CA LEU A 137 5.99 -9.84 7.39
C LEU A 137 7.49 -9.95 7.66
N LYS A 138 8.22 -10.79 6.92
CA LYS A 138 9.69 -10.89 6.99
C LYS A 138 10.45 -9.58 6.75
N LEU A 139 9.80 -8.56 6.17
CA LEU A 139 10.40 -7.26 5.90
C LEU A 139 10.12 -6.24 7.00
N ILE A 140 9.10 -6.44 7.84
CA ILE A 140 8.58 -5.41 8.75
C ILE A 140 8.49 -5.86 10.23
N GLU A 141 8.68 -7.16 10.47
CA GLU A 141 8.75 -7.83 11.78
C GLU A 141 10.12 -8.49 11.89
#